data_AF-M4D126-F1
#
_entry.id   AF-M4D126-F1
#
_cell.length_a   1.000
_cell.length_b   1.000
_cell.length_c   1.000
_cell.angle_alpha   90.00
_cell.angle_beta   90.00
_cell.angle_gamma   90.00
#
_symmetry.space_group_name_H-M   'P 1'
#
loop_
_entity.id
_entity.type
_entity.pdbx_description
1 polymer ?
#
loop_
_entity_poly.entity_id
_entity_poly.type
_entity_poly.pdbx_seq_one_letter_code
_entity_poly.pdbx_strand_id
1 'polypeptide(L)'
;MDSSCWSRLLLPSVFARRFSREVNWREEGAVIPVKNQGHMCGSCWALSVVGAVDGINKIRTGELIYLWEQEFIDYYREDGNGGCDGGTAANTF
;
A
#
# COMPACT_ATOMS: atom_id res chain seq x y z
N MET A 1 23.30 7.88 -22.09
CA MET A 1 22.05 7.57 -22.82
C MET A 1 21.41 8.91 -23.15
N ASP A 2 21.37 9.21 -24.45
CA ASP A 2 21.33 10.55 -25.05
C ASP A 2 19.94 11.24 -25.03
N SER A 3 20.01 12.57 -25.02
CA SER A 3 19.03 13.64 -24.81
C SER A 3 18.10 13.96 -26.00
N SER A 4 17.95 13.10 -27.01
CA SER A 4 17.49 13.52 -28.34
C SER A 4 16.01 13.25 -28.74
N CYS A 5 15.10 12.88 -27.82
CA CYS A 5 13.72 12.50 -28.23
C CYS A 5 12.56 13.39 -27.72
N TRP A 6 12.78 14.69 -27.51
CA TRP A 6 11.68 15.65 -27.27
C TRP A 6 11.40 16.53 -28.49
N SER A 7 11.44 15.93 -29.68
CA SER A 7 10.90 16.57 -30.88
C SER A 7 9.37 16.49 -30.86
N ARG A 8 8.76 17.60 -30.43
CA ARG A 8 7.53 18.18 -31.01
C ARG A 8 6.40 17.21 -31.32
N LEU A 9 5.62 16.82 -30.32
CA LEU A 9 4.20 16.54 -30.50
C LEU A 9 3.41 17.35 -29.49
N LEU A 10 2.77 18.41 -30.00
CA LEU A 10 1.74 19.18 -29.30
C LEU A 10 0.52 18.27 -29.14
N LEU A 11 0.55 17.37 -28.15
CA LEU A 11 -0.65 16.74 -27.65
C LEU A 11 -1.29 17.69 -26.64
N PRO A 12 -2.60 17.97 -26.73
CA PRO A 12 -3.28 18.90 -25.85
C PRO A 12 -3.01 18.50 -24.40
N SER A 13 -2.55 19.49 -23.63
CA SER A 13 -1.96 19.45 -22.29
C SER A 13 -2.87 18.93 -21.18
N VAL A 14 -3.95 18.22 -21.51
CA VAL A 14 -5.00 17.84 -20.56
C VAL A 14 -4.93 16.36 -20.15
N PHE A 15 -4.10 15.53 -20.79
CA PHE A 15 -4.05 14.08 -20.45
C PHE A 15 -2.66 13.43 -20.45
N ALA A 16 -1.58 14.19 -20.35
CA ALA A 16 -0.28 13.61 -20.03
C ALA A 16 -0.16 13.51 -18.50
N ARG A 17 -0.67 12.43 -17.89
CA ARG A 17 -0.29 12.08 -16.51
C ARG A 17 1.21 11.91 -16.49
N ARG A 18 1.93 12.88 -15.90
CA ARG A 18 3.37 12.82 -15.75
C ARG A 18 3.69 11.80 -14.66
N PHE A 19 3.83 10.54 -15.07
CA PHE A 19 4.37 9.52 -14.19
C PHE A 19 5.85 9.83 -13.94
N SER A 20 6.22 9.92 -12.66
CA SER A 20 7.63 9.87 -12.29
C SER A 20 8.21 8.53 -12.73
N ARG A 21 9.48 8.50 -13.11
CA ARG A 21 10.17 7.25 -13.44
C ARG A 21 10.42 6.38 -12.21
N GLU A 22 10.29 6.97 -11.02
CA GLU A 22 10.51 6.32 -9.73
C GLU A 22 9.54 6.91 -8.69
N VAL A 23 8.99 6.04 -7.85
CA VAL A 23 8.14 6.41 -6.71
C VAL A 23 8.60 5.58 -5.52
N ASN A 24 9.07 6.25 -4.47
CA ASN A 24 9.42 5.60 -3.21
C ASN A 24 8.56 6.18 -2.08
N TRP A 25 7.46 5.52 -1.76
CA TRP A 25 6.52 5.97 -0.71
C TRP A 25 7.14 6.07 0.69
N ARG A 26 8.30 5.46 0.93
CA ARG A 26 9.06 5.62 2.18
C ARG A 26 9.63 7.02 2.31
N GLU A 27 10.15 7.57 1.21
CA GLU A 27 10.68 8.95 1.16
C GLU A 27 9.57 9.99 1.32
N GLU A 28 8.36 9.65 0.87
CA GLU A 28 7.15 10.45 1.07
C GLU A 28 6.54 10.30 2.49
N GLY A 29 7.16 9.49 3.36
CA GLY A 29 6.69 9.25 4.72
C GLY A 29 5.36 8.50 4.82
N ALA A 30 4.98 7.75 3.78
CA ALA A 30 3.74 6.97 3.66
C ALA A 30 3.92 5.47 3.97
N VAL A 31 5.02 5.11 4.63
CA VAL A 31 5.31 3.74 5.03
C VAL A 31 5.77 3.75 6.48
N ILE A 32 5.06 3.01 7.33
CA ILE A 32 5.43 2.80 8.73
C ILE A 32 6.69 1.93 8.87
N PRO A 33 7.33 1.89 10.05
CA PRO A 33 8.37 0.91 10.34
C PRO A 33 7.90 -0.54 10.09
N VAL A 34 8.85 -1.42 9.76
CA VAL A 34 8.58 -2.83 9.47
C VAL A 34 8.01 -3.53 10.70
N LYS A 35 6.88 -4.21 10.51
CA LYS A 35 6.26 -5.09 11.52
C LYS A 35 6.69 -6.54 11.35
N ASN A 36 6.45 -7.35 12.37
CA ASN A 36 6.72 -8.79 12.36
C ASN A 36 5.42 -9.57 12.63
N GLN A 37 5.00 -10.40 11.68
CA GLN A 37 3.80 -11.25 11.80
C GLN A 37 3.97 -12.43 12.78
N GLY A 38 5.19 -12.68 13.26
CA GLY A 38 5.54 -13.84 14.06
C GLY A 38 5.87 -15.06 13.20
N HIS A 39 6.57 -16.03 13.79
CA HIS A 39 7.05 -17.21 13.05
C HIS A 39 5.93 -18.23 12.73
N MET A 40 4.92 -18.32 13.60
CA MET A 40 3.90 -19.38 13.57
C MET A 40 2.50 -18.83 13.22
N CYS A 41 2.42 -17.68 12.56
CA CYS A 41 1.15 -17.07 12.16
C CYS A 41 1.21 -16.59 10.70
N GLY A 42 0.33 -17.15 9.85
CA GLY A 42 0.15 -16.80 8.45
C GLY A 42 -0.64 -15.50 8.23
N SER A 43 -0.42 -14.47 9.03
CA SER A 43 -1.15 -13.20 9.00
C SER A 43 -0.57 -12.13 8.06
N CYS A 44 0.29 -12.50 7.12
CA CYS A 44 0.87 -11.57 6.14
C CYS A 44 -0.18 -10.78 5.35
N TRP A 45 -1.36 -11.38 5.14
CA TRP A 45 -2.51 -10.73 4.51
C TRP A 45 -2.97 -9.50 5.30
N ALA A 46 -3.05 -9.60 6.64
CA ALA A 46 -3.48 -8.52 7.52
C ALA A 46 -2.44 -7.38 7.57
N LEU A 47 -1.14 -7.73 7.63
CA LEU A 47 -0.05 -6.74 7.52
C LEU A 47 -0.10 -5.99 6.18
N SER A 48 -0.42 -6.68 5.09
CA SER A 48 -0.53 -6.07 3.76
C SER A 48 -1.69 -5.07 3.68
N VAL A 49 -2.84 -5.42 4.28
CA VAL A 49 -4.02 -4.52 4.33
C VAL A 49 -3.72 -3.30 5.17
N VAL A 50 -3.25 -3.49 6.40
CA VAL A 50 -2.92 -2.39 7.32
C VAL A 50 -1.89 -1.44 6.69
N GLY A 51 -0.81 -1.96 6.12
CA GLY A 51 0.20 -1.12 5.48
C GLY A 51 -0.35 -0.30 4.30
N ALA A 52 -1.28 -0.86 3.52
CA ALA A 52 -1.95 -0.14 2.44
C ALA A 52 -2.89 0.95 2.97
N VAL A 53 -3.64 0.67 4.04
CA VAL A 53 -4.55 1.65 4.68
C VAL A 53 -3.76 2.78 5.35
N ASP A 54 -2.70 2.47 6.10
CA ASP A 54 -1.80 3.45 6.71
C ASP A 54 -1.21 4.39 5.64
N GLY A 55 -0.73 3.80 4.54
CA GLY A 55 -0.11 4.54 3.43
C GLY A 55 -1.11 5.42 2.67
N ILE A 56 -2.30 4.90 2.33
CA ILE A 56 -3.30 5.72 1.64
C ILE A 56 -3.83 6.83 2.55
N ASN A 57 -3.94 6.59 3.86
CA ASN A 57 -4.30 7.65 4.81
C ASN A 57 -3.26 8.77 4.77
N LYS A 58 -1.96 8.45 4.85
CA LYS A 58 -0.89 9.45 4.70
C LYS A 58 -1.01 10.25 3.41
N ILE A 59 -1.29 9.59 2.29
CA ILE A 59 -1.43 10.24 0.98
C ILE A 59 -2.66 11.16 0.94
N ARG A 60 -3.76 10.77 1.59
CA ARG A 60 -5.04 11.50 1.53
C ARG A 60 -5.15 12.63 2.54
N THR A 61 -4.67 12.40 3.75
CA THR A 61 -4.87 13.31 4.89
C THR A 61 -3.57 14.01 5.32
N GLY A 62 -2.41 13.51 4.89
CA GLY A 62 -1.11 13.95 5.39
C GLY A 62 -0.70 13.28 6.71
N GLU A 63 -1.55 12.44 7.29
CA GLU A 63 -1.33 11.78 8.58
C GLU A 63 -0.96 10.31 8.39
N LEU A 64 0.20 9.91 8.92
CA LEU A 64 0.56 8.50 8.97
C LEU A 64 -0.05 7.89 10.23
N ILE A 65 -1.01 6.99 10.03
CA ILE A 65 -1.61 6.22 11.11
C ILE A 65 -0.88 4.89 11.25
N TYR A 66 -1.06 4.23 12.40
CA TYR A 66 -0.48 2.94 12.70
C TYR A 66 -1.60 2.03 13.20
N LEU A 67 -2.26 1.34 12.29
CA LEU A 67 -3.33 0.39 12.65
C LEU A 67 -2.73 -0.90 13.22
N TRP A 68 -3.50 -1.63 14.02
CA TRP A 68 -3.07 -2.93 14.57
C TRP A 68 -3.63 -4.08 13.73
N GLU A 69 -2.76 -4.89 13.14
CA GLU A 69 -3.12 -6.07 12.37
C GLU A 69 -3.93 -7.11 13.16
N GLN A 70 -3.82 -7.14 14.50
CA GLN A 70 -4.56 -8.10 15.33
C GLN A 70 -6.07 -7.87 15.26
N GLU A 71 -6.52 -6.61 15.15
CA GLU A 71 -7.94 -6.29 14.97
C GLU A 71 -8.49 -6.95 13.70
N PHE A 72 -7.71 -6.94 12.62
CA PHE A 72 -8.08 -7.58 11.36
C PHE A 72 -8.04 -9.11 11.45
N ILE A 73 -7.01 -9.68 12.10
CA ILE A 73 -6.85 -11.13 12.32
C ILE A 73 -8.05 -11.71 13.11
N ASP A 74 -8.59 -10.93 14.04
CA ASP A 74 -9.69 -11.38 14.89
C ASP A 74 -11.06 -11.13 14.25
N TYR A 75 -11.25 -10.01 13.54
CA TYR A 75 -12.54 -9.62 12.98
C TYR A 75 -12.91 -10.39 11.70
N TYR A 76 -12.01 -10.48 10.71
CA TYR A 76 -12.35 -10.98 9.37
C TYR A 76 -12.43 -12.51 9.25
N ARG A 77 -12.55 -13.22 10.38
CA ARG A 77 -12.65 -14.68 10.38
C ARG A 77 -13.92 -15.18 9.71
N GLU A 78 -15.00 -14.41 9.84
CA GLU A 78 -16.31 -14.74 9.26
C GLU A 78 -16.40 -14.38 7.77
N ASP A 79 -15.53 -13.49 7.28
CA ASP A 79 -15.47 -13.01 5.89
C ASP A 79 -14.56 -13.88 4.99
N GLY A 80 -14.22 -15.09 5.44
CA GLY A 80 -13.42 -16.05 4.67
C GLY A 80 -11.90 -15.86 4.80
N ASN A 81 -11.42 -15.09 5.78
CA ASN A 81 -10.03 -15.17 6.22
C ASN A 81 -9.91 -16.15 7.40
N GLY A 82 -8.77 -16.84 7.52
CA GLY A 82 -8.50 -17.84 8.55
C GLY A 82 -7.66 -17.33 9.72
N GLY A 83 -7.58 -16.01 9.94
CA GLY A 83 -6.69 -15.43 10.95
C GLY A 83 -5.23 -15.80 10.69
N CYS A 84 -4.63 -16.59 11.60
CA CYS A 84 -3.26 -17.10 11.44
C CYS A 84 -3.13 -18.27 10.46
N ASP A 85 -4.22 -18.89 10.01
CA ASP A 85 -4.17 -19.97 9.02
C ASP A 85 -4.08 -19.45 7.57
N GLY A 86 -4.12 -18.13 7.39
CA GLY A 86 -4.03 -17.46 6.10
C GLY A 86 -5.23 -16.59 5.80
N GLY A 87 -5.17 -15.87 4.68
CA GLY A 87 -6.21 -14.95 4.26
C GLY A 87 -5.81 -14.17 3.02
N THR A 88 -6.70 -13.31 2.54
CA THR A 88 -6.44 -12.44 1.39
C THR A 88 -6.84 -11.01 1.72
N ALA A 89 -6.08 -10.05 1.18
CA ALA A 89 -6.44 -8.65 1.27
C ALA A 89 -7.80 -8.35 0.60
N ALA A 90 -8.17 -9.13 -0.42
CA ALA A 90 -9.44 -8.98 -1.14
C ALA A 90 -10.67 -9.28 -0.28
N ASN A 91 -10.58 -10.23 0.66
CA ASN A 91 -11.66 -10.50 1.62
C ASN A 91 -11.70 -9.48 2.77
N THR A 92 -10.80 -8.51 2.78
CA THR A 92 -10.64 -7.53 3.87
C THR A 92 -10.98 -6.10 3.43
N PHE A 93 -10.75 -5.75 2.15
CA PHE A 93 -11.13 -4.48 1.55
C PHE A 93 -12.61 -4.46 1.13
#